data_AF-A0A960YSZ7-F1
#
_entry.id   AF-A0A960YSZ7-F1
#
_cell.length_a   1.000
_cell.length_b   1.000
_cell.length_c   1.000
_cell.angle_alpha   90.00
_cell.angle_beta   90.00
_cell.angle_gamma   90.00
#
_symmetry.space_group_name_H-M   'P 1'
#
loop_
_entity.id
_entity.type
_entity.pdbx_description
1 polymer ?
#
loop_
_entity_poly.entity_id
_entity_poly.type
_entity_poly.pdbx_seq_one_letter_code
_entity_poly.pdbx_strand_id
1 'polypeptide(L)'
;MSTEETITIEENRKPKPYWSPYLAGFGLGLVLLGSLLLMGRGLGASGAMTRTTGLIMHSIIPEHTMSLDYMRAYINDENGIMNEYLVFLLAGVFVGGFVSGALDNRIKIQIDKGPTASNKLRLSLAILGGMISGFGARLSRGCTSGQALTGGGTLAFGSWLFLIGAFAAGYSIAYFVRRQWQ
;
A
#
# COMPACT_ATOMS: atom_id res chain seq x y z
N MET A 1 -22.62 -23.97 34.76
CA MET A 1 -21.96 -23.21 33.68
C MET A 1 -22.70 -23.60 32.39
N SER A 2 -23.56 -22.70 31.90
CA SER A 2 -24.66 -23.02 30.96
C SER A 2 -24.17 -23.07 29.52
N THR A 3 -24.68 -24.03 28.73
CA THR A 3 -24.42 -24.21 27.29
C THR A 3 -24.74 -22.98 26.44
N GLU A 4 -25.65 -22.11 26.89
CA GLU A 4 -25.98 -20.83 26.21
C GLU A 4 -24.82 -19.80 26.26
N GLU A 5 -24.04 -19.82 27.33
CA GLU A 5 -22.87 -18.95 27.52
C GLU A 5 -21.71 -19.38 26.60
N THR A 6 -21.70 -20.64 26.17
CA THR A 6 -20.67 -21.16 25.25
C THR A 6 -20.98 -20.79 23.79
N ILE A 7 -22.27 -20.75 23.41
CA ILE A 7 -22.71 -20.41 22.04
C ILE A 7 -22.49 -18.92 21.75
N THR A 8 -22.75 -18.04 22.72
CA THR A 8 -22.58 -16.59 22.59
C THR A 8 -21.10 -16.16 22.45
N ILE A 9 -20.18 -16.86 23.11
CA ILE A 9 -18.74 -16.60 23.00
C ILE A 9 -18.17 -17.08 21.64
N GLU A 10 -18.68 -18.17 21.08
CA GLU A 10 -18.27 -18.66 19.75
C GLU A 10 -18.80 -17.80 18.61
N GLU A 11 -20.03 -17.27 18.72
CA GLU A 11 -20.62 -16.39 17.70
C GLU A 11 -19.85 -15.07 17.54
N ASN A 12 -19.33 -14.52 18.64
CA ASN A 12 -18.52 -13.29 18.64
C ASN A 12 -17.12 -13.48 18.01
N ARG A 13 -16.67 -14.72 17.75
CA ARG A 13 -15.36 -15.01 17.12
C ARG A 13 -15.42 -15.18 15.61
N LYS A 14 -16.61 -15.12 14.99
CA LYS A 14 -16.73 -15.20 13.54
C LYS A 14 -16.35 -13.85 12.90
N PRO A 15 -15.49 -13.86 11.87
CA PRO A 15 -15.06 -12.62 11.24
C PRO A 15 -16.25 -11.91 10.56
N LYS A 16 -16.47 -10.63 10.89
CA LYS A 16 -17.60 -9.83 10.37
C LYS A 16 -17.55 -9.69 8.86
N PRO A 17 -18.68 -9.75 8.11
CA PRO A 17 -18.69 -9.59 6.65
C PRO A 17 -17.96 -8.34 6.16
N TYR A 18 -17.33 -8.42 4.99
CA TYR A 18 -16.69 -7.25 4.38
C TYR A 18 -17.73 -6.17 4.06
N TRP A 19 -17.32 -4.90 4.16
CA TRP A 19 -18.14 -3.78 3.74
C TRP A 19 -18.47 -3.84 2.25
N SER A 20 -19.59 -3.21 1.87
CA SER A 20 -19.92 -3.10 0.46
C SER A 20 -18.83 -2.29 -0.27
N PRO A 21 -18.39 -2.74 -1.46
CA PRO A 21 -17.30 -2.09 -2.19
C PRO A 21 -17.64 -0.64 -2.56
N TYR A 22 -18.92 -0.34 -2.77
CA TYR A 22 -19.40 1.02 -3.04
C TYR A 22 -19.25 1.94 -1.83
N LEU A 23 -19.57 1.47 -0.61
CA LEU A 23 -19.45 2.28 0.59
C LEU A 23 -17.98 2.50 0.96
N ALA A 24 -17.15 1.46 0.84
CA ALA A 24 -15.71 1.56 1.03
C ALA A 24 -15.07 2.51 0.00
N GLY A 25 -15.47 2.41 -1.27
CA GLY A 25 -15.00 3.29 -2.34
C GLY A 25 -15.41 4.75 -2.13
N PHE A 26 -16.66 5.00 -1.70
CA PHE A 26 -17.12 6.34 -1.36
C PHE A 26 -16.33 6.95 -0.19
N GLY A 27 -16.13 6.17 0.89
CA GLY A 27 -15.32 6.60 2.03
C GLY A 27 -13.87 6.90 1.63
N LEU A 28 -13.25 6.05 0.80
CA LEU A 28 -11.92 6.30 0.26
C LEU A 28 -11.85 7.57 -0.60
N GLY A 29 -12.89 7.83 -1.40
CA GLY A 29 -13.03 9.05 -2.19
C GLY A 29 -13.12 10.31 -1.32
N LEU A 30 -13.87 10.27 -0.23
CA LEU A 30 -13.93 11.36 0.75
C LEU A 30 -12.58 11.61 1.43
N VAL A 31 -11.84 10.55 1.77
CA VAL A 31 -10.48 10.66 2.33
C VAL A 31 -9.53 11.28 1.31
N LEU A 32 -9.59 10.87 0.05
CA LEU A 32 -8.79 11.46 -1.03
C LEU A 32 -9.12 12.94 -1.24
N LEU A 33 -10.40 13.29 -1.26
CA LEU A 33 -10.86 14.68 -1.39
C LEU A 33 -10.39 15.51 -0.19
N GLY A 34 -10.58 15.01 1.04
CA GLY A 34 -10.13 15.68 2.25
C GLY A 34 -8.61 15.88 2.28
N SER A 35 -7.85 14.87 1.83
CA SER A 35 -6.40 14.97 1.66
C SER A 35 -6.00 16.10 0.71
N LEU A 36 -6.67 16.18 -0.45
CA LEU A 36 -6.40 17.24 -1.43
C LEU A 36 -6.78 18.63 -0.90
N LEU A 37 -7.89 18.75 -0.18
CA LEU A 37 -8.36 20.04 0.35
C LEU A 37 -7.55 20.53 1.55
N LEU A 38 -7.18 19.63 2.47
CA LEU A 38 -6.49 20.00 3.71
C LEU A 38 -4.97 20.10 3.53
N MET A 39 -4.38 19.18 2.76
CA MET A 39 -2.92 19.08 2.62
C MET A 39 -2.42 19.51 1.24
N GLY A 40 -3.30 19.80 0.28
CA GLY A 40 -2.90 20.15 -1.09
C GLY A 40 -2.17 19.03 -1.84
N ARG A 41 -2.18 17.81 -1.29
CA ARG A 41 -1.48 16.63 -1.82
C ARG A 41 -2.38 15.42 -1.71
N GLY A 42 -2.33 14.54 -2.71
CA GLY A 42 -3.11 13.30 -2.71
C GLY A 42 -2.42 12.16 -1.97
N LEU A 43 -3.11 11.02 -1.91
CA LEU A 43 -2.65 9.79 -1.27
C LEU A 43 -1.49 9.16 -2.07
N GLY A 44 -0.37 8.89 -1.40
CA GLY A 44 0.77 8.19 -2.00
C GLY A 44 1.84 7.79 -0.99
N ALA A 45 2.17 6.49 -0.93
CA ALA A 45 3.11 5.95 0.05
C ALA A 45 4.58 5.93 -0.42
N SER A 46 4.83 5.75 -1.72
CA SER A 46 6.19 5.54 -2.25
C SER A 46 7.12 6.75 -2.13
N GLY A 47 6.56 7.96 -2.11
CA GLY A 47 7.34 9.19 -1.93
C GLY A 47 8.10 9.20 -0.61
N ALA A 48 7.43 8.81 0.49
CA ALA A 48 8.03 8.71 1.81
C ALA A 48 9.17 7.69 1.85
N MET A 49 8.97 6.50 1.28
CA MET A 49 10.00 5.47 1.27
C MET A 49 11.29 5.93 0.58
N THR A 50 11.21 6.62 -0.56
CA THR A 50 12.40 7.15 -1.24
C THR A 50 13.02 8.34 -0.54
N ARG A 51 12.23 9.19 0.13
CA ARG A 51 12.79 10.28 0.94
C ARG A 51 13.58 9.72 2.12
N THR A 52 13.01 8.76 2.85
CA THR A 52 13.71 8.07 3.94
C THR A 52 14.99 7.39 3.45
N THR A 53 14.93 6.66 2.33
CA THR A 53 16.14 6.06 1.73
C THR A 53 17.14 7.12 1.28
N GLY A 54 16.71 8.22 0.66
CA GLY A 54 17.58 9.31 0.22
C GLY A 54 18.28 10.01 1.38
N LEU A 55 17.61 10.16 2.52
CA LEU A 55 18.19 10.74 3.72
C LEU A 55 19.16 9.79 4.41
N ILE A 56 18.83 8.50 4.50
CA ILE A 56 19.79 7.47 4.96
C ILE A 56 21.02 7.47 4.05
N MET A 57 20.83 7.53 2.73
CA MET A 57 21.91 7.56 1.76
C MET A 57 22.75 8.83 1.89
N HIS A 58 22.12 9.98 2.12
CA HIS A 58 22.81 11.25 2.39
C HIS A 58 23.67 11.18 3.66
N SER A 59 23.18 10.53 4.73
CA SER A 59 23.93 10.36 5.97
C SER A 59 25.15 9.45 5.85
N ILE A 60 25.16 8.52 4.89
CA ILE A 60 26.28 7.58 4.68
C ILE A 60 27.22 8.09 3.59
N ILE A 61 26.70 8.61 2.47
CA ILE A 61 27.47 9.04 1.29
C ILE A 61 26.89 10.35 0.71
N PRO A 62 27.21 11.51 1.33
CA PRO A 62 26.65 12.80 0.92
C PRO A 62 27.10 13.24 -0.48
N GLU A 63 28.33 12.93 -0.91
CA GLU A 63 28.85 13.34 -2.23
C GLU A 63 28.13 12.65 -3.40
N HIS A 64 27.84 11.35 -3.28
CA HIS A 64 27.12 10.59 -4.32
C HIS A 64 25.64 10.99 -4.39
N THR A 65 25.13 11.52 -3.29
CA THR A 65 23.75 11.95 -3.15
C THR A 65 23.50 13.32 -3.79
N MET A 66 24.50 14.20 -3.69
CA MET A 66 24.47 15.51 -4.33
C MET A 66 24.88 15.48 -5.81
N SER A 67 25.44 14.41 -6.34
CA SER A 67 25.76 14.30 -7.78
C SER A 67 24.57 13.86 -8.64
N LEU A 68 23.52 13.28 -8.04
CA LEU A 68 22.29 12.87 -8.74
C LEU A 68 21.19 13.92 -8.58
N ASP A 69 20.79 14.54 -9.69
CA ASP A 69 19.66 15.49 -9.73
C ASP A 69 18.35 14.89 -9.21
N TYR A 70 18.15 13.57 -9.44
CA TYR A 70 17.01 12.83 -8.89
C TYR A 70 16.99 12.84 -7.36
N MET A 71 18.13 12.67 -6.69
CA MET A 71 18.18 12.62 -5.21
C MET A 71 18.14 14.00 -4.59
N ARG A 72 18.73 15.03 -5.21
CA ARG A 72 18.63 16.42 -4.73
C ARG A 72 17.20 16.89 -4.52
N ALA A 73 16.29 16.53 -5.43
CA ALA A 73 14.87 16.86 -5.34
C ALA A 73 14.14 16.25 -4.12
N TYR A 74 14.70 15.20 -3.51
CA TYR A 74 14.15 14.55 -2.32
C TYR A 74 14.81 15.00 -1.00
N ILE A 75 15.91 15.78 -1.08
CA ILE A 75 16.75 16.13 0.08
C ILE A 75 16.71 17.63 0.38
N ASN A 76 16.54 18.47 -0.65
CA ASN A 76 16.43 19.93 -0.51
C ASN A 76 15.06 20.42 -0.01
N ASP A 77 14.13 19.53 0.35
CA ASP A 77 12.87 19.92 0.98
C ASP A 77 13.18 20.20 2.46
N GLU A 78 13.44 21.46 2.81
CA GLU A 78 13.93 21.97 4.11
C GLU A 78 13.04 21.64 5.32
N ASN A 79 11.90 20.99 5.11
CA ASN A 79 10.98 20.59 6.16
C ASN A 79 11.26 19.13 6.54
N GLY A 80 12.03 18.94 7.62
CA GLY A 80 12.49 17.62 8.07
C GLY A 80 11.39 16.53 8.14
N ILE A 81 11.83 15.28 8.09
CA ILE A 81 11.06 14.02 8.02
C ILE A 81 9.80 13.99 8.92
N MET A 82 9.86 14.65 10.09
CA MET A 82 8.80 14.63 11.10
C MET A 82 7.62 15.58 10.80
N ASN A 83 7.78 16.56 9.90
CA ASN A 83 6.69 17.46 9.46
C ASN A 83 6.07 17.01 8.13
N GLU A 84 6.50 15.87 7.61
CA GLU A 84 6.01 15.34 6.35
C GLU A 84 4.64 14.68 6.54
N TYR A 85 3.61 15.25 5.92
CA TYR A 85 2.25 14.69 5.84
C TYR A 85 2.23 13.17 5.57
N LEU A 86 3.19 12.64 4.81
CA LEU A 86 3.24 11.23 4.45
C LEU A 86 3.57 10.32 5.65
N VAL A 87 4.31 10.79 6.67
CA VAL A 87 4.58 9.99 7.88
C VAL A 87 3.30 9.81 8.68
N PHE A 88 2.52 10.89 8.84
CA PHE A 88 1.21 10.84 9.47
C PHE A 88 0.22 9.99 8.67
N LEU A 89 0.26 10.05 7.34
CA LEU A 89 -0.54 9.18 6.48
C LEU A 89 -0.17 7.70 6.68
N LEU A 90 1.13 7.37 6.67
CA LEU A 90 1.58 5.98 6.88
C LEU A 90 1.18 5.48 8.26
N ALA A 91 1.45 6.26 9.31
CA ALA A 91 1.05 5.94 10.67
C ALA A 91 -0.47 5.76 10.79
N GLY A 92 -1.26 6.65 10.19
CA GLY A 92 -2.71 6.57 10.16
C GLY A 92 -3.23 5.33 9.43
N VAL A 93 -2.62 4.94 8.31
CA VAL A 93 -2.97 3.71 7.58
C VAL A 93 -2.63 2.47 8.41
N PHE A 94 -1.46 2.43 9.07
CA PHE A 94 -1.07 1.32 9.93
C PHE A 94 -2.02 1.18 11.13
N VAL A 95 -2.27 2.27 11.86
CA VAL A 95 -3.15 2.26 13.03
C VAL A 95 -4.59 1.97 12.60
N GLY A 96 -5.09 2.62 11.55
CA GLY A 96 -6.45 2.42 11.05
C GLY A 96 -6.68 0.98 10.55
N GLY A 97 -5.72 0.41 9.83
CA GLY A 97 -5.79 -0.98 9.38
C GLY A 97 -5.76 -1.98 10.55
N PHE A 98 -4.92 -1.72 11.57
CA PHE A 98 -4.86 -2.54 12.77
C PHE A 98 -6.15 -2.49 13.57
N VAL A 99 -6.68 -1.28 13.81
CA VAL A 99 -7.96 -1.08 14.53
C VAL A 99 -9.11 -1.73 13.76
N SER A 100 -9.19 -1.55 12.44
CA SER A 100 -10.20 -2.22 11.62
C SER A 100 -10.11 -3.74 11.72
N GLY A 101 -8.89 -4.29 11.64
CA GLY A 101 -8.68 -5.74 11.78
C GLY A 101 -9.06 -6.28 13.15
N ALA A 102 -8.80 -5.52 14.22
CA ALA A 102 -9.17 -5.85 15.59
C ALA A 102 -10.69 -5.84 15.77
N LEU A 103 -11.38 -4.80 15.28
CA LEU A 103 -12.84 -4.66 15.40
C LEU A 103 -13.62 -5.75 14.65
N ASP A 104 -13.02 -6.33 13.61
CA ASP A 104 -13.60 -7.39 12.80
C ASP A 104 -13.15 -8.81 13.21
N ASN A 105 -12.34 -8.94 14.27
CA ASN A 105 -11.76 -10.21 14.73
C ASN A 105 -10.98 -10.96 13.63
N ARG A 106 -10.24 -10.19 12.80
CA ARG A 106 -9.50 -10.68 11.63
C ARG A 106 -7.98 -10.66 11.79
N ILE A 107 -7.46 -10.21 12.93
CA ILE A 107 -6.01 -10.21 13.19
C ILE A 107 -5.53 -11.66 13.33
N LYS A 108 -4.83 -12.15 12.30
CA LYS A 108 -4.20 -13.47 12.29
C LYS A 108 -2.82 -13.36 11.64
N ILE A 109 -1.79 -13.88 12.33
CA ILE A 109 -0.47 -14.01 11.74
C ILE A 109 -0.48 -15.29 10.90
N GLN A 110 -0.57 -15.12 9.59
CA GLN A 110 -0.57 -16.23 8.65
C GLN A 110 0.18 -15.86 7.37
N ILE A 111 0.70 -16.88 6.69
CA ILE A 111 1.21 -16.72 5.34
C ILE A 111 0.07 -17.07 4.39
N ASP A 112 -0.51 -16.06 3.74
CA ASP A 112 -1.56 -16.27 2.75
C ASP A 112 -0.99 -16.99 1.53
N LYS A 113 -1.29 -18.27 1.41
CA LYS A 113 -0.83 -19.16 0.35
C LYS A 113 -2.00 -20.01 -0.16
N GLY A 114 -1.95 -20.40 -1.43
CA GLY A 114 -2.91 -21.35 -1.96
C GLY A 114 -2.67 -22.77 -1.43
N PRO A 115 -3.66 -23.67 -1.54
CA PRO A 115 -3.62 -25.01 -0.96
C PRO A 115 -2.44 -25.86 -1.48
N THR A 116 -1.99 -25.60 -2.70
CA THR A 116 -0.91 -26.33 -3.38
C THR A 116 0.48 -25.67 -3.22
N ALA A 117 0.57 -24.48 -2.63
CA ALA A 117 1.81 -23.72 -2.53
C ALA A 117 2.59 -24.01 -1.23
N SER A 118 3.91 -24.23 -1.38
CA SER A 118 4.84 -24.32 -0.24
C SER A 118 5.14 -22.92 0.34
N ASN A 119 5.41 -22.84 1.65
CA ASN A 119 5.77 -21.58 2.31
C ASN A 119 7.02 -20.94 1.67
N LYS A 120 8.01 -21.76 1.30
CA LYS A 120 9.24 -21.28 0.64
C LYS A 120 8.95 -20.66 -0.72
N LEU A 121 8.08 -21.30 -1.51
CA LEU A 121 7.67 -20.83 -2.83
C LEU A 121 6.86 -19.53 -2.72
N ARG A 122 5.90 -19.45 -1.79
CA ARG A 122 5.11 -18.24 -1.60
C ARG A 122 5.96 -17.05 -1.17
N LEU A 123 6.92 -17.27 -0.27
CA LEU A 123 7.82 -16.23 0.21
C LEU A 123 8.81 -15.79 -0.88
N SER A 124 9.36 -16.72 -1.66
CA SER A 124 10.25 -16.35 -2.77
C SER A 124 9.50 -15.55 -3.85
N LEU A 125 8.27 -15.95 -4.21
CA LEU A 125 7.42 -15.18 -5.12
C LEU A 125 7.06 -13.81 -4.54
N ALA A 126 6.80 -13.70 -3.24
CA ALA A 126 6.51 -12.42 -2.59
C ALA A 126 7.71 -11.46 -2.66
N ILE A 127 8.91 -11.97 -2.39
CA ILE A 127 10.15 -11.19 -2.46
C ILE A 127 10.44 -10.75 -3.89
N LEU A 128 10.40 -11.67 -4.85
CA LEU A 128 10.63 -11.35 -6.26
C LEU A 128 9.59 -10.38 -6.81
N GLY A 129 8.30 -10.61 -6.51
CA GLY A 129 7.22 -9.71 -6.89
C GLY A 129 7.36 -8.32 -6.25
N GLY A 130 7.78 -8.26 -4.99
CA GLY A 130 8.07 -7.01 -4.29
C GLY A 130 9.21 -6.22 -4.92
N MET A 131 10.30 -6.89 -5.31
CA MET A 131 11.43 -6.25 -6.01
C MET A 131 10.99 -5.68 -7.37
N ILE A 132 10.27 -6.47 -8.17
CA ILE A 132 9.76 -6.05 -9.49
C ILE A 132 8.77 -4.89 -9.33
N SER A 133 7.85 -4.98 -8.38
CA SER A 133 6.88 -3.92 -8.11
C SER A 133 7.55 -2.64 -7.59
N GLY A 134 8.59 -2.77 -6.78
CA GLY A 134 9.38 -1.64 -6.28
C GLY A 134 10.12 -0.92 -7.40
N PHE A 135 10.77 -1.68 -8.29
CA PHE A 135 11.40 -1.15 -9.49
C PHE A 135 10.37 -0.46 -10.40
N GLY A 136 9.23 -1.12 -10.65
CA GLY A 136 8.13 -0.57 -11.43
C GLY A 136 7.60 0.75 -10.86
N ALA A 137 7.40 0.83 -9.55
CA ALA A 137 6.93 2.04 -8.87
C ALA A 137 7.90 3.23 -9.04
N ARG A 138 9.20 2.97 -9.19
CA ARG A 138 10.20 4.02 -9.47
C ARG A 138 10.16 4.43 -10.94
N LEU A 139 10.06 3.46 -11.85
CA LEU A 139 9.93 3.72 -13.27
C LEU A 139 8.68 4.56 -13.58
N SER A 140 7.55 4.28 -12.91
CA SER A 140 6.30 5.04 -13.04
C SER A 140 6.25 6.31 -12.19
N ARG A 141 7.34 6.71 -11.52
CA ARG A 141 7.43 7.87 -10.62
C ARG A 141 6.32 7.91 -9.56
N GLY A 142 5.79 6.75 -9.16
CA GLY A 142 4.64 6.65 -8.27
C GLY A 142 4.23 5.21 -8.00
N CYS A 143 3.66 4.97 -6.82
CA CYS A 143 3.04 3.68 -6.50
C CYS A 143 1.62 3.59 -7.04
N THR A 144 1.03 2.40 -6.95
CA THR A 144 -0.36 2.16 -7.37
C THR A 144 -1.34 3.12 -6.72
N SER A 145 -1.23 3.42 -5.42
CA SER A 145 -2.13 4.39 -4.78
C SER A 145 -1.93 5.81 -5.30
N GLY A 146 -0.69 6.23 -5.56
CA GLY A 146 -0.40 7.54 -6.13
C GLY A 146 -0.90 7.70 -7.56
N GLN A 147 -0.64 6.70 -8.42
CA GLN A 147 -1.08 6.74 -9.81
C GLN A 147 -2.59 6.49 -9.92
N ALA A 148 -3.13 5.47 -9.27
CA ALA A 148 -4.54 5.11 -9.40
C ALA A 148 -5.48 6.06 -8.66
N LEU A 149 -5.22 6.39 -7.39
CA LEU A 149 -6.14 7.21 -6.59
C LEU A 149 -5.93 8.69 -6.89
N THR A 150 -4.72 9.19 -6.64
CA THR A 150 -4.44 10.63 -6.83
C THR A 150 -4.42 11.01 -8.30
N GLY A 151 -3.65 10.29 -9.12
CA GLY A 151 -3.57 10.55 -10.56
C GLY A 151 -4.86 10.26 -11.32
N GLY A 152 -5.59 9.20 -10.94
CA GLY A 152 -6.91 8.91 -11.48
C GLY A 152 -7.93 9.98 -11.10
N GLY A 153 -7.92 10.43 -9.84
CA GLY A 153 -8.79 11.49 -9.33
C GLY A 153 -8.55 12.87 -9.96
N THR A 154 -7.32 13.17 -10.38
CA THR A 154 -6.98 14.40 -11.12
C THR A 154 -7.09 14.25 -12.64
N LEU A 155 -7.57 13.10 -13.14
CA LEU A 155 -7.68 12.77 -14.57
C LEU A 155 -6.34 12.87 -15.33
N ALA A 156 -5.23 12.58 -14.66
CA ALA A 156 -3.92 12.59 -15.31
C ALA A 156 -3.83 11.45 -16.34
N PHE A 157 -3.61 11.80 -17.61
CA PHE A 157 -3.57 10.84 -18.71
C PHE A 157 -2.56 9.70 -18.50
N GLY A 158 -1.36 10.04 -18.03
CA GLY A 158 -0.31 9.04 -17.73
C GLY A 158 -0.72 8.06 -16.63
N SER A 159 -1.52 8.49 -15.66
CA SER A 159 -2.01 7.64 -14.57
C SER A 159 -3.09 6.67 -15.04
N TRP A 160 -3.95 7.09 -15.97
CA TRP A 160 -4.91 6.21 -16.62
C TRP A 160 -4.23 5.16 -17.50
N LEU A 161 -3.21 5.55 -18.27
CA LEU A 161 -2.38 4.58 -19.02
C LEU A 161 -1.68 3.58 -18.09
N PHE A 162 -1.13 4.07 -16.97
CA PHE A 162 -0.53 3.21 -15.95
C PHE A 162 -1.57 2.23 -15.38
N LEU A 163 -2.78 2.70 -15.04
CA LEU A 163 -3.83 1.86 -14.48
C LEU A 163 -4.21 0.73 -15.45
N ILE A 164 -4.45 1.06 -16.72
CA ILE A 164 -4.77 0.09 -17.76
C ILE A 164 -3.63 -0.93 -17.92
N GLY A 165 -2.39 -0.45 -18.02
CA GLY A 165 -1.22 -1.29 -18.16
C GLY A 165 -1.00 -2.21 -16.95
N ALA A 166 -1.20 -1.69 -15.73
CA ALA A 166 -1.07 -2.44 -14.49
C ALA A 166 -2.10 -3.58 -14.40
N PHE A 167 -3.37 -3.31 -14.74
CA PHE A 167 -4.39 -4.37 -14.80
C PHE A 167 -4.10 -5.38 -15.91
N ALA A 168 -3.73 -4.94 -17.12
CA ALA A 168 -3.40 -5.83 -18.23
C ALA A 168 -2.23 -6.77 -17.88
N ALA A 169 -1.15 -6.23 -17.32
CA ALA A 169 -0.01 -7.01 -16.86
C ALA A 169 -0.40 -7.95 -15.71
N GLY A 170 -1.18 -7.47 -14.74
CA GLY A 170 -1.67 -8.27 -13.62
C GLY A 170 -2.48 -9.48 -14.06
N TYR A 171 -3.47 -9.28 -14.94
CA TYR A 171 -4.28 -10.38 -15.48
C TYR A 171 -3.46 -11.35 -16.33
N SER A 172 -2.50 -10.84 -17.11
CA SER A 172 -1.59 -11.66 -17.91
C SER A 172 -0.72 -12.57 -17.04
N ILE A 173 -0.15 -12.05 -15.95
CA ILE A 173 0.68 -12.82 -15.02
C ILE A 173 -0.18 -13.76 -14.17
N ALA A 174 -1.38 -13.34 -13.75
CA ALA A 174 -2.30 -14.15 -12.97
C ALA A 174 -2.62 -15.47 -13.67
N TYR A 175 -2.73 -15.49 -15.00
CA TYR A 175 -2.94 -16.70 -15.78
C TYR A 175 -1.87 -17.78 -15.55
N PHE A 176 -0.61 -17.39 -15.34
CA PHE A 176 0.50 -18.31 -15.08
C PHE A 176 0.56 -18.76 -13.62
N VAL A 177 0.26 -17.86 -12.68
CA VAL A 177 0.40 -18.11 -11.24
C VAL A 177 -0.87 -18.74 -10.63
N ARG A 178 -2.02 -18.72 -11.31
CA ARG A 178 -3.29 -19.27 -10.81
C ARG A 178 -3.22 -20.73 -10.38
N ARG A 179 -2.32 -21.53 -10.96
CA ARG A 179 -2.07 -22.93 -10.57
C ARG A 179 -1.64 -23.09 -9.12
N GLN A 180 -1.16 -22.03 -8.47
CA GLN A 180 -0.80 -22.03 -7.04
C GLN A 180 -2.01 -21.97 -6.10
N TRP A 181 -3.19 -21.59 -6.61
CA TRP A 181 -4.43 -21.38 -5.85
C TRP A 181 -5.54 -22.35 -6.23
N GLN A 182 -5.29 -23.21 -7.22
CA GLN A 182 -6.08 -24.41 -7.51
C GLN A 182 -5.55 -25.56 -6.66
#